data_AF-A0A182P454-F1
#
_entry.id   AF-A0A182P454-F1
#
_cell.length_a   1.000
_cell.length_b   1.000
_cell.length_c   1.000
_cell.angle_alpha   90.00
_cell.angle_beta   90.00
_cell.angle_gamma   90.00
#
_symmetry.space_group_name_H-M   'P 1'
#
loop_
_entity.id
_entity.type
_entity.pdbx_description
1 polymer ?
#
loop_
_entity_poly.entity_id
_entity_poly.type
_entity_poly.pdbx_seq_one_letter_code
_entity_poly.pdbx_strand_id
1 'polypeptide(L)'
;MYLIFVISLLSLLMAFASKITKTILPFICRDSVEVIARRKEIVKLRSDLAKISMRDEYTRYVRCEREIGKLEVSLNEAKSRDTVKRVAYEYGIHYGMMAVVGLCMMYISIFYRYSTVIVFGDNFNFEPFGGFINFPTKVPNSISVVFWIVVNNFVARTIASYVK
;
A
#
# COMPACT_ATOMS: atom_id res chain seq x y z
N MET A 1 19.29 5.21 23.30
CA MET A 1 18.43 4.01 23.16
C MET A 1 17.08 4.29 22.49
N TYR A 2 16.28 5.26 22.94
CA TYR A 2 14.98 5.62 22.31
C TYR A 2 15.04 5.83 20.79
N LEU A 3 16.05 6.54 20.28
CA LEU A 3 16.20 6.82 18.84
C LEU A 3 16.31 5.56 17.98
N ILE A 4 16.93 4.49 18.49
CA ILE A 4 17.04 3.21 17.77
C ILE A 4 15.65 2.67 17.48
N PHE A 5 14.83 2.54 18.53
CA PHE A 5 13.49 1.98 18.43
C PHE A 5 12.59 2.82 17.53
N VAL A 6 12.68 4.15 17.62
CA VAL A 6 11.88 5.05 16.78
C VAL A 6 12.25 4.93 15.31
N ILE A 7 13.55 4.95 14.99
CA ILE A 7 14.01 4.84 13.59
C ILE A 7 13.63 3.45 13.02
N SER A 8 13.84 2.39 13.80
CA SER A 8 13.44 1.02 13.46
C SER A 8 11.94 0.85 13.25
N LEU A 9 11.12 1.47 14.10
CA LEU A 9 9.68 1.43 13.94
C LEU A 9 9.22 2.20 12.69
N LEU A 10 9.78 3.39 12.45
CA LEU A 10 9.43 4.22 11.29
C LEU A 10 9.82 3.56 9.96
N SER A 11 10.96 2.88 9.87
CA SER A 11 11.37 2.18 8.64
C SER A 11 10.47 0.99 8.34
N LEU A 12 10.09 0.23 9.36
CA LEU A 12 9.15 -0.87 9.22
C LEU A 12 7.79 -0.33 8.77
N LEU A 13 7.30 0.73 9.40
CA LEU A 13 6.06 1.39 9.00
C LEU A 13 6.10 1.84 7.53
N MET A 14 7.22 2.41 7.08
CA MET A 14 7.41 2.81 5.69
C MET A 14 7.39 1.60 4.74
N ALA A 15 8.08 0.51 5.10
CA ALA A 15 8.17 -0.68 4.28
C ALA A 15 6.83 -1.44 4.18
N PHE A 16 6.06 -1.48 5.26
CA PHE A 16 4.74 -2.11 5.29
C PHE A 16 3.60 -1.19 4.82
N ALA A 17 3.88 0.08 4.48
CA ALA A 17 2.87 1.04 4.03
C ALA A 17 2.03 0.50 2.86
N SER A 18 2.63 -0.17 1.88
CA SER A 18 1.89 -0.77 0.76
C SER A 18 0.90 -1.85 1.21
N LYS A 19 1.29 -2.69 2.18
CA LYS A 19 0.44 -3.77 2.70
C LYS A 19 -0.72 -3.21 3.54
N ILE A 20 -0.43 -2.18 4.32
CA ILE A 20 -1.42 -1.43 5.10
C ILE A 20 -2.44 -0.79 4.14
N THR A 21 -1.98 -0.09 3.09
CA THR A 21 -2.88 0.50 2.08
C THR A 21 -3.78 -0.56 1.45
N LYS A 22 -3.24 -1.72 1.03
CA LYS A 22 -4.05 -2.81 0.44
C LYS A 22 -5.09 -3.40 1.39
N THR A 23 -4.81 -3.41 2.69
CA THR A 23 -5.73 -3.93 3.72
C THR A 23 -6.84 -2.92 4.03
N ILE A 24 -6.51 -1.62 4.04
CA ILE A 24 -7.45 -0.53 4.32
C ILE A 24 -8.32 -0.19 3.11
N LEU A 25 -7.79 -0.33 1.89
CA LEU A 25 -8.47 0.00 0.65
C LEU A 25 -9.87 -0.65 0.50
N PRO A 26 -10.08 -1.96 0.78
CA PRO A 26 -11.43 -2.55 0.70
C PRO A 26 -12.38 -2.04 1.80
N PHE A 27 -11.85 -1.54 2.92
CA PHE A 27 -12.66 -0.93 3.98
C PHE A 27 -13.16 0.47 3.59
N ILE A 28 -12.34 1.22 2.86
CA ILE A 28 -12.66 2.59 2.42
C ILE A 28 -13.43 2.60 1.10
N CYS A 29 -12.97 1.83 0.11
CA CYS A 29 -13.57 1.75 -1.22
C CYS A 29 -14.55 0.56 -1.29
N ARG A 30 -15.64 0.66 -0.54
CA ARG A 30 -16.77 -0.26 -0.70
C ARG A 30 -17.46 0.03 -2.04
N ASP A 31 -17.83 -1.03 -2.76
CA ASP A 31 -18.55 -0.90 -4.04
C ASP A 31 -19.77 0.01 -3.88
N SER A 32 -19.99 0.89 -4.86
CA SER A 32 -21.16 1.77 -4.86
C SER A 32 -22.46 0.95 -4.77
N VAL A 33 -23.45 1.49 -4.07
CA VAL A 33 -24.79 0.88 -3.95
C VAL A 33 -25.39 0.62 -5.34
N GLU A 34 -25.09 1.49 -6.31
CA GLU A 34 -25.49 1.37 -7.71
C GLU A 34 -24.91 0.08 -8.35
N VAL A 35 -23.62 -0.20 -8.17
CA VAL A 35 -22.95 -1.39 -8.70
C VAL A 35 -23.54 -2.66 -8.10
N ILE A 36 -23.78 -2.66 -6.79
CA ILE A 36 -24.39 -3.79 -6.07
C ILE A 36 -25.81 -4.05 -6.58
N ALA A 37 -26.62 -3.00 -6.76
CA ALA A 37 -27.99 -3.11 -7.26
C ALA A 37 -28.04 -3.65 -8.70
N ARG A 38 -27.24 -3.07 -9.61
CA ARG A 38 -27.16 -3.50 -11.01
C ARG A 38 -26.68 -4.95 -11.15
N ARG A 39 -25.72 -5.37 -10.32
CA ARG A 39 -25.25 -6.77 -10.29
C ARG A 39 -26.36 -7.74 -9.89
N LYS A 40 -27.17 -7.38 -8.87
CA LYS A 40 -28.33 -8.18 -8.46
C LYS A 40 -29.38 -8.26 -9.57
N GLU A 41 -29.63 -7.14 -10.25
CA GLU A 41 -30.58 -7.05 -11.36
C GLU A 41 -30.17 -7.97 -12.54
N ILE A 42 -28.89 -7.95 -12.93
CA ILE A 42 -28.35 -8.85 -13.97
C ILE A 42 -28.48 -10.33 -13.58
N VAL A 43 -28.16 -10.68 -12.33
CA VAL A 43 -28.30 -12.07 -11.85
C VAL A 43 -29.76 -12.51 -11.90
N LYS A 44 -30.69 -11.64 -11.52
CA LYS A 44 -32.13 -11.91 -11.60
C LYS A 44 -32.56 -12.13 -13.05
N LEU A 45 -32.23 -11.21 -13.95
CA LEU A 45 -32.58 -11.33 -15.37
C LEU A 45 -31.95 -12.54 -16.05
N ARG A 46 -30.72 -12.93 -15.69
CA ARG A 46 -30.11 -14.18 -16.18
C ARG A 46 -30.87 -15.43 -15.68
N SER A 47 -31.36 -15.42 -14.45
CA SER A 47 -32.19 -16.51 -13.93
C SER A 47 -33.57 -16.58 -14.58
N ASP A 48 -34.13 -15.43 -14.98
CA ASP A 48 -35.38 -15.38 -15.72
C ASP A 48 -35.20 -15.78 -17.18
N LEU A 49 -34.10 -15.39 -17.82
CA LEU A 49 -33.73 -15.83 -19.18
C LEU A 49 -33.55 -17.35 -19.26
N ALA A 50 -32.98 -17.98 -18.22
CA ALA A 50 -32.84 -19.43 -18.15
C ALA A 50 -34.18 -20.20 -18.12
N LYS A 51 -35.29 -19.53 -17.76
CA LYS A 51 -36.64 -20.12 -17.76
C LYS A 51 -37.34 -20.00 -19.11
N ILE A 52 -36.84 -19.15 -20.02
CA ILE A 52 -37.46 -18.88 -21.32
C ILE A 52 -36.91 -19.89 -22.35
N SER A 53 -37.79 -20.64 -23.00
CA SER A 53 -37.42 -21.54 -24.10
C SER A 53 -36.94 -20.71 -25.30
N MET A 54 -35.66 -20.84 -25.65
CA MET A 54 -35.07 -20.15 -26.81
C MET A 54 -35.73 -20.56 -28.14
N ARG A 55 -36.30 -21.76 -28.20
CA ARG A 55 -36.95 -22.31 -29.40
C ARG A 55 -38.38 -21.81 -29.57
N ASP A 56 -39.15 -21.77 -28.48
CA ASP A 56 -40.59 -21.46 -28.54
C ASP A 56 -40.87 -19.96 -28.34
N GLU A 57 -40.04 -19.27 -27.56
CA GLU A 57 -40.20 -17.85 -27.19
C GLU A 57 -38.98 -17.00 -27.61
N TYR A 58 -38.41 -17.25 -28.79
CA TYR A 58 -37.19 -16.59 -29.28
C TYR A 58 -37.23 -15.05 -29.19
N THR A 59 -38.36 -14.41 -29.54
CA THR A 59 -38.48 -12.95 -29.47
C THR A 59 -38.37 -12.42 -28.04
N ARG A 60 -38.91 -13.14 -27.05
CA ARG A 60 -38.80 -12.80 -25.63
C ARG A 60 -37.38 -13.04 -25.14
N TYR A 61 -36.76 -14.15 -25.54
CA TYR A 61 -35.37 -14.47 -25.23
C TYR A 61 -34.42 -13.34 -25.68
N VAL A 62 -34.49 -12.94 -26.96
CA VAL A 62 -33.63 -11.88 -27.53
C VAL A 62 -33.87 -10.52 -26.87
N ARG A 63 -35.12 -10.19 -26.49
CA ARG A 63 -35.41 -8.95 -25.77
C ARG A 63 -34.75 -8.94 -24.39
N CYS A 64 -34.86 -10.05 -23.65
CA CYS A 64 -34.26 -10.19 -22.33
C CYS A 64 -32.73 -10.19 -22.41
N GLU A 65 -32.14 -10.83 -23.43
CA GLU A 65 -30.70 -10.81 -23.69
C GLU A 65 -30.18 -9.39 -23.98
N ARG A 66 -30.90 -8.61 -24.81
CA ARG A 66 -30.57 -7.20 -25.06
C ARG A 66 -30.66 -6.33 -23.82
N GLU A 67 -31.63 -6.60 -22.94
CA GLU A 67 -31.78 -5.89 -21.68
C GLU A 67 -30.61 -6.19 -20.72
N ILE A 68 -30.20 -7.45 -20.61
CA ILE A 68 -29.00 -7.86 -19.88
C ILE A 68 -27.76 -7.15 -20.46
N GLY A 69 -27.60 -7.14 -21.79
CA GLY A 69 -26.48 -6.45 -22.44
C GLY A 69 -26.42 -4.95 -22.12
N LYS A 70 -27.56 -4.26 -22.13
CA LYS A 70 -27.64 -2.84 -21.72
C LYS A 70 -27.23 -2.64 -20.27
N LEU A 71 -27.70 -3.51 -19.37
CA LEU A 71 -27.35 -3.45 -17.95
C LEU A 71 -25.87 -3.75 -17.71
N GLU A 72 -25.28 -4.70 -18.44
CA GLU A 72 -23.85 -5.02 -18.37
C GLU A 72 -22.97 -3.85 -18.82
N VAL A 73 -23.36 -3.14 -19.88
CA VAL A 73 -22.68 -1.89 -20.30
C VAL A 73 -22.73 -0.85 -19.19
N SER A 74 -23.92 -0.58 -18.65
CA SER A 74 -24.07 0.40 -17.55
C SER A 74 -23.33 0.00 -16.28
N LEU A 75 -23.24 -1.29 -15.97
CA LEU A 75 -22.47 -1.83 -14.86
C LEU A 75 -20.97 -1.62 -15.08
N ASN A 76 -20.48 -1.85 -16.30
CA ASN A 76 -19.07 -1.67 -16.62
C ASN A 76 -18.66 -0.19 -16.54
N GLU A 77 -19.53 0.72 -16.98
CA GLU A 77 -19.34 2.17 -16.80
C GLU A 77 -19.34 2.58 -15.32
N ALA A 78 -20.26 2.06 -14.51
CA ALA A 78 -20.26 2.32 -13.08
C ALA A 78 -18.99 1.78 -12.39
N LYS A 79 -18.56 0.57 -12.77
CA LYS A 79 -17.34 -0.05 -12.25
C LYS A 79 -16.08 0.69 -12.67
N SER A 80 -16.02 1.24 -13.90
CA SER A 80 -14.87 2.02 -14.34
C SER A 80 -14.73 3.29 -13.52
N ARG A 81 -15.83 4.00 -13.23
CA ARG A 81 -15.84 5.16 -12.33
C ARG A 81 -15.33 4.82 -10.93
N ASP A 82 -15.81 3.73 -10.35
CA ASP A 82 -15.38 3.27 -9.02
C ASP A 82 -13.92 2.82 -9.01
N THR A 83 -13.45 2.23 -10.12
CA THR A 83 -12.04 1.83 -10.29
C THR A 83 -11.13 3.06 -10.30
N VAL A 84 -11.50 4.14 -11.01
CA VAL A 84 -10.72 5.39 -11.03
C VAL A 84 -10.61 5.98 -9.62
N LYS A 85 -11.72 6.01 -8.87
CA LYS A 85 -11.72 6.47 -7.46
C LYS A 85 -10.82 5.59 -6.60
N ARG A 86 -10.94 4.26 -6.73
CA ARG A 86 -10.14 3.30 -5.97
C ARG A 86 -8.65 3.47 -6.24
N VAL A 87 -8.26 3.65 -7.50
CA VAL A 87 -6.87 3.91 -7.89
C VAL A 87 -6.37 5.23 -7.29
N ALA A 88 -7.19 6.29 -7.34
CA ALA A 88 -6.85 7.58 -6.74
C ALA A 88 -6.62 7.47 -5.22
N TYR A 89 -7.48 6.72 -4.50
CA TYR A 89 -7.30 6.47 -3.06
C TYR A 89 -6.11 5.56 -2.76
N GLU A 90 -5.88 4.52 -3.56
CA GLU A 90 -4.74 3.62 -3.40
C GLU A 90 -3.42 4.39 -3.48
N TYR A 91 -3.23 5.18 -4.53
CA TYR A 91 -2.05 6.01 -4.67
C TYR A 91 -2.01 7.15 -3.66
N GLY A 92 -3.14 7.82 -3.39
CA GLY A 92 -3.21 8.92 -2.44
C GLY A 92 -2.82 8.51 -1.03
N ILE A 93 -3.37 7.39 -0.53
CA ILE A 93 -3.04 6.86 0.80
C ILE A 93 -1.60 6.35 0.84
N HIS A 94 -1.17 5.62 -0.19
CA HIS A 94 0.18 5.07 -0.25
C HIS A 94 1.26 6.15 -0.23
N TYR A 95 1.17 7.12 -1.15
CA TYR A 95 2.12 8.23 -1.22
C TYR A 95 1.97 9.18 -0.04
N GLY A 96 0.76 9.41 0.46
CA GLY A 96 0.53 10.22 1.66
C GLY A 96 1.24 9.64 2.88
N MET A 97 1.09 8.33 3.12
CA MET A 97 1.75 7.63 4.22
C MET A 97 3.28 7.65 4.06
N MET A 98 3.78 7.38 2.85
CA MET A 98 5.22 7.47 2.57
C MET A 98 5.78 8.87 2.80
N ALA A 99 5.04 9.92 2.40
CA ALA A 99 5.44 11.30 2.58
C ALA A 99 5.52 11.67 4.06
N VAL A 100 4.50 11.34 4.87
CA VAL A 100 4.49 11.62 6.31
C VAL A 100 5.65 10.93 7.01
N VAL A 101 5.85 9.63 6.77
CA VAL A 101 6.95 8.87 7.40
C VAL A 101 8.32 9.37 6.91
N GLY A 102 8.43 9.69 5.62
CA GLY A 102 9.64 10.28 5.04
C GLY A 102 10.00 11.63 5.65
N LEU A 103 9.01 12.50 5.91
CA LEU A 103 9.21 13.77 6.60
C LEU A 103 9.66 13.57 8.04
N CYS A 104 9.08 12.61 8.77
CA CYS A 104 9.53 12.26 10.12
C CYS A 104 10.99 11.78 10.12
N MET A 105 11.38 10.93 9.17
CA MET A 105 12.76 10.48 9.03
C MET A 105 13.71 11.62 8.66
N MET A 106 13.30 12.52 7.76
CA MET A 106 14.09 13.70 7.39
C MET A 106 14.30 14.61 8.59
N TYR A 107 13.26 14.85 9.39
CA TYR A 107 13.34 15.62 10.62
C TYR A 107 14.35 15.00 11.60
N ILE A 108 14.25 13.69 11.86
CA ILE A 108 15.19 12.99 12.74
C ILE A 108 16.62 13.08 12.20
N SER A 109 16.80 12.88 10.89
CA SER A 109 18.12 12.94 10.24
C SER A 109 18.79 14.31 10.39
N ILE A 110 18.04 15.40 10.31
CA ILE A 110 18.57 16.76 10.43
C ILE A 110 18.87 17.11 11.89
N PHE A 111 17.90 16.92 12.80
CA PHE A 111 18.03 17.35 14.19
C PHE A 111 18.99 16.47 15.01
N TYR A 112 19.08 15.18 14.70
CA TYR A 112 19.95 14.22 15.42
C TYR A 112 21.17 13.82 14.61
N ARG A 113 21.55 14.59 13.59
CA ARG A 113 22.65 14.29 12.66
C ARG A 113 23.96 13.96 13.36
N TYR A 114 24.30 14.68 14.43
CA TYR A 114 25.54 14.52 15.21
C TYR A 114 25.36 13.65 16.46
N SER A 115 24.20 13.01 16.63
CA SER A 115 24.01 12.04 17.71
C SER A 115 24.56 10.68 17.30
N THR A 116 25.20 9.99 18.24
CA THR A 116 25.48 8.56 18.08
C THR A 116 24.24 7.75 18.47
N VAL A 117 23.99 6.68 17.74
CA VAL A 117 22.88 5.76 17.98
C VAL A 117 23.31 4.68 18.97
N ILE A 118 24.47 4.08 18.69
CA ILE A 118 25.13 3.05 19.49
C ILE A 118 26.62 3.38 19.49
N VAL A 119 27.27 3.22 20.65
CA VAL A 119 28.72 3.25 20.81
C VAL A 119 29.14 1.86 21.29
N PHE A 120 30.04 1.22 20.57
CA PHE A 120 30.63 -0.06 20.94
C PHE A 120 31.90 0.19 21.75
N GLY A 121 32.17 -0.70 22.71
CA GLY A 121 33.44 -0.68 23.45
C GLY A 121 34.61 -1.12 22.58
N ASP A 122 35.82 -1.04 23.13
CA ASP A 122 37.10 -1.28 22.43
C ASP A 122 37.27 -2.71 21.86
N ASN A 123 36.35 -3.62 22.20
CA ASN A 123 36.32 -4.99 21.69
C ASN A 123 35.91 -5.10 20.20
N PHE A 124 35.31 -4.05 19.63
CA PHE A 124 34.86 -4.03 18.24
C PHE A 124 35.52 -2.88 17.48
N ASN A 125 36.26 -3.20 16.42
CA ASN A 125 36.81 -2.21 15.49
C ASN A 125 36.09 -2.31 14.13
N PHE A 126 35.56 -1.19 13.65
CA PHE A 126 34.85 -1.11 12.35
C PHE A 126 35.76 -0.73 11.17
N GLU A 127 37.07 -0.70 11.36
CA GLU A 127 38.04 -0.38 10.32
C GLU A 127 38.07 -1.46 9.21
N PRO A 128 38.10 -1.08 7.92
CA PRO A 128 38.32 0.28 7.37
C PRO A 128 37.04 1.12 7.18
N PHE A 129 35.84 0.54 7.36
CA PHE A 129 34.57 1.21 7.05
C PHE A 129 34.03 2.12 8.16
N GLY A 130 34.71 2.20 9.30
CA GLY A 130 34.31 2.98 10.46
C GLY A 130 34.00 4.44 10.13
N GLY A 131 34.77 5.04 9.21
CA GLY A 131 34.53 6.41 8.74
C GLY A 131 33.20 6.62 8.02
N PHE A 132 32.68 5.61 7.32
CA PHE A 132 31.34 5.68 6.69
C PHE A 132 30.23 5.44 7.71
N ILE A 133 30.45 4.53 8.65
CA ILE A 133 29.47 4.13 9.67
C ILE A 133 29.28 5.23 10.71
N ASN A 134 30.35 5.94 11.07
CA ASN A 134 30.34 6.99 12.07
C ASN A 134 30.11 8.39 11.48
N PHE A 135 30.03 8.55 10.16
CA PHE A 135 29.78 9.85 9.54
C PHE A 135 28.35 10.31 9.85
N PRO A 136 28.14 11.52 10.39
CA PRO A 136 29.07 12.66 10.53
C PRO A 136 29.61 12.87 11.96
N THR A 137 29.34 11.96 12.89
CA THR A 137 29.61 12.09 14.31
C THR A 137 31.09 11.97 14.67
N LYS A 138 31.91 11.31 13.84
CA LYS A 138 33.37 11.13 14.00
C LYS A 138 33.82 10.47 15.31
N VAL A 139 32.90 9.86 16.05
CA VAL A 139 33.22 9.10 17.27
C VAL A 139 33.67 7.68 16.85
N PRO A 140 34.84 7.20 17.29
CA PRO A 140 35.30 5.85 16.99
C PRO A 140 34.33 4.80 17.54
N ASN A 141 34.23 3.67 16.87
CA ASN A 141 33.38 2.55 17.28
C ASN A 141 31.89 2.91 17.47
N SER A 142 31.38 3.91 16.75
CA SER A 142 29.99 4.36 16.86
C SER A 142 29.21 4.28 15.55
N ILE A 143 27.90 4.10 15.65
CA ILE A 143 26.96 4.15 14.53
C ILE A 143 26.25 5.50 14.53
N SER A 144 26.28 6.20 13.39
CA SER A 144 25.55 7.46 13.22
C SER A 144 24.06 7.24 12.97
N VAL A 145 23.26 8.26 13.28
CA VAL A 145 21.81 8.27 13.00
C VAL A 145 21.54 8.09 11.51
N VAL A 146 22.31 8.76 10.66
CA VAL A 146 22.14 8.71 9.20
C VAL A 146 22.40 7.31 8.67
N PHE A 147 23.49 6.67 9.12
CA PHE A 147 23.82 5.31 8.71
C PHE A 147 22.77 4.31 9.18
N TRP A 148 22.31 4.45 10.44
CA TRP A 148 21.25 3.61 10.99
C TRP A 148 19.95 3.72 10.18
N ILE A 149 19.51 4.94 9.82
CA ILE A 149 18.32 5.17 8.99
C ILE A 149 18.44 4.44 7.64
N VAL A 150 19.60 4.51 6.98
CA VAL A 150 19.81 3.88 5.67
C VAL A 150 19.73 2.35 5.77
N VAL A 151 20.51 1.75 6.68
CA VAL A 151 20.55 0.28 6.87
C VAL A 151 19.16 -0.24 7.22
N ASN A 152 18.49 0.44 8.14
CA ASN A 152 17.22 0.00 8.65
C ASN A 152 16.08 0.18 7.62
N ASN A 153 16.13 1.19 6.75
CA ASN A 153 15.23 1.27 5.59
C ASN A 153 15.49 0.17 4.56
N PHE A 154 16.76 -0.12 4.28
CA PHE A 154 17.14 -1.20 3.37
C PHE A 154 16.60 -2.55 3.88
N VAL A 155 16.92 -2.90 5.13
CA VAL A 155 16.47 -4.13 5.77
C VAL A 155 14.96 -4.22 5.83
N ALA A 156 14.26 -3.14 6.24
CA ALA A 156 12.81 -3.14 6.31
C ALA A 156 12.15 -3.41 4.94
N ARG A 157 12.66 -2.78 3.86
CA ARG A 157 12.17 -3.04 2.49
C ARG A 157 12.44 -4.46 2.04
N THR A 158 13.62 -4.99 2.32
CA THR A 158 13.97 -6.38 2.03
C THR A 158 13.03 -7.33 2.75
N ILE A 159 12.76 -7.13 4.05
CA ILE A 159 11.80 -7.93 4.81
C ILE A 159 10.40 -7.84 4.20
N ALA A 160 9.92 -6.63 3.91
CA ALA A 160 8.61 -6.44 3.29
C ALA A 160 8.49 -7.15 1.93
N SER A 161 9.58 -7.26 1.16
CA SER A 161 9.59 -8.01 -0.10
C SER A 161 9.45 -9.53 0.07
N TYR A 162 9.94 -10.09 1.19
CA TYR A 162 9.83 -11.52 1.49
C TYR A 162 8.45 -11.88 2.05
N VAL A 163 7.76 -10.95 2.70
CA VAL A 163 6.43 -11.17 3.29
C VAL A 163 5.36 -11.00 2.21
N LYS A 164 5.00 -12.09 1.54
CA LYS A 164 3.87 -12.16 0.58
C LYS A 164 2.54 -11.69 1.19
#